data_AF-A0A9W8U6F4-F1
#
_entry.id   AF-A0A9W8U6F4-F1
#
_cell.length_a   1.000
_cell.length_b   1.000
_cell.length_c   1.000
_cell.angle_alpha   90.00
_cell.angle_beta   90.00
_cell.angle_gamma   90.00
#
_symmetry.space_group_name_H-M   'P 1'
#
loop_
_entity.id
_entity.type
_entity.pdbx_description
1 polymer ?
#
loop_
_entity_poly.entity_id
_entity_poly.type
_entity_poly.pdbx_seq_one_letter_code
_entity_poly.pdbx_strand_id
1 'polypeptide(L)'
;MEKNNLPPTGRSLSSNGVFELAGFDPAEAYGVMERLLESGKVHAIGVSNFTKDRLGNLMSKVKVVPAVDQIEAHPYLQQPDLSNYCKSKAI
;
A
#
# COMPACT_ATOMS: atom_id res chain seq x y z
N MET A 1 -7.52 27.73 0.55
CA MET A 1 -6.07 27.52 0.75
C MET A 1 -5.91 26.40 1.76
N GLU A 2 -5.96 25.16 1.29
CA GLU A 2 -5.81 23.97 2.14
C GLU A 2 -4.42 23.42 1.86
N LYS A 3 -3.59 23.36 2.90
CA LYS A 3 -2.22 22.89 2.80
C LYS A 3 -2.29 21.39 2.53
N ASN A 4 -2.03 20.98 1.30
CA ASN A 4 -1.77 19.58 0.96
C ASN A 4 -0.60 19.10 1.81
N ASN A 5 -0.90 18.38 2.87
CA ASN A 5 0.05 17.78 3.81
C ASN A 5 0.69 16.53 3.18
N LEU A 6 1.15 16.65 1.93
CA LEU A 6 1.96 15.62 1.29
C LEU A 6 3.26 15.51 2.10
N PRO A 7 3.64 14.30 2.55
CA PRO A 7 4.89 14.12 3.27
C PRO A 7 6.05 14.63 2.41
N PRO A 8 7.13 15.15 3.05
CA PRO A 8 8.26 15.69 2.32
C PRO A 8 8.78 14.65 1.34
N THR A 9 8.69 14.97 0.05
CA THR A 9 9.15 14.11 -1.06
C THR A 9 10.68 14.08 -1.18
N GLY A 10 11.40 14.61 -0.19
CA GLY A 10 12.85 14.64 -0.12
C GLY A 10 13.38 13.61 0.86
N ARG A 11 14.39 12.85 0.44
CA ARG A 11 15.22 12.05 1.34
C ARG A 11 16.06 13.00 2.22
N SER A 12 15.52 13.46 3.35
CA SER A 12 16.34 14.11 4.37
C SER A 12 17.14 13.04 5.12
N LEU A 13 18.40 13.36 5.38
CA LEU A 13 19.22 12.59 6.30
C LEU A 13 19.03 13.16 7.70
N SER A 14 18.77 12.31 8.68
CA SER A 14 18.87 12.66 10.09
C SER A 14 20.33 13.00 10.45
N SER A 15 20.52 13.59 11.62
CA SER A 15 21.83 13.99 12.13
C SER A 15 22.87 12.86 12.23
N ASN A 16 22.43 11.59 12.23
CA ASN A 16 23.28 10.39 12.21
C ASN A 16 23.44 9.77 10.81
N GLY A 17 23.02 10.46 9.75
CA GLY A 17 23.19 10.00 8.36
C GLY A 17 22.22 8.89 7.92
N VAL A 18 21.10 8.73 8.63
CA VAL A 18 20.05 7.76 8.26
C VAL A 18 18.92 8.49 7.53
N PHE A 19 18.23 7.84 6.61
CA PHE A 19 17.05 8.44 6.00
C PHE A 19 15.92 8.59 7.02
N GLU A 20 15.38 9.80 7.13
CA GLU A 20 14.14 10.02 7.86
C GLU A 20 12.98 9.50 7.02
N LEU A 21 12.36 8.41 7.49
CA LEU A 21 11.17 7.89 6.85
C LEU A 21 9.98 8.78 7.21
N ALA A 22 9.24 9.22 6.21
CA ALA A 22 7.98 9.92 6.45
C ALA A 22 7.01 9.01 7.22
N GLY A 23 6.47 9.53 8.33
CA GLY A 23 5.39 8.87 9.07
C GLY A 23 4.09 8.95 8.27
N PHE A 24 3.87 7.98 7.40
CA PHE A 24 2.72 7.91 6.52
C PHE A 24 2.03 6.55 6.63
N ASP A 25 0.72 6.56 6.91
CA ASP A 25 -0.09 5.34 6.89
C ASP A 25 -0.53 5.04 5.45
N PRO A 26 -0.16 3.88 4.87
CA PRO A 26 -0.58 3.51 3.52
C PRO A 26 -2.11 3.50 3.31
N ALA A 27 -2.90 3.35 4.37
CA ALA A 27 -4.36 3.44 4.30
C ALA A 27 -4.85 4.83 3.85
N GLU A 28 -4.12 5.91 4.16
CA GLU A 28 -4.46 7.26 3.71
C GLU A 28 -4.33 7.38 2.18
N ALA A 29 -3.24 6.86 1.60
CA ALA A 29 -3.05 6.81 0.15
C ALA A 29 -4.11 5.95 -0.51
N TYR A 30 -4.39 4.78 0.07
CA TYR A 30 -5.38 3.86 -0.48
C TYR A 30 -6.79 4.47 -0.47
N GLY A 31 -7.17 5.22 0.57
CA GLY A 31 -8.43 5.97 0.59
C GLY A 31 -8.53 7.06 -0.48
N VAL A 32 -7.40 7.64 -0.94
CA VAL A 32 -7.38 8.50 -2.13
C VAL A 32 -7.67 7.68 -3.39
N MET A 33 -7.11 6.47 -3.49
CA MET A 33 -7.37 5.57 -4.63
C MET A 33 -8.82 5.08 -4.68
N GLU A 34 -9.46 4.85 -3.53
CA GLU A 34 -10.90 4.53 -3.48
C GLU A 34 -11.76 5.63 -4.11
N ARG A 35 -11.43 6.90 -3.88
CA ARG A 35 -12.12 8.04 -4.52
C ARG A 35 -11.88 8.09 -6.04
N LEU A 36 -10.70 7.66 -6.50
CA LEU A 36 -10.42 7.55 -7.93
C LEU A 36 -11.29 6.45 -8.58
N LEU A 37 -11.45 5.32 -7.90
CA LEU A 37 -12.33 4.24 -8.32
C LEU A 37 -13.80 4.71 -8.37
N GLU A 38 -14.27 5.36 -7.31
CA GLU A 38 -15.64 5.92 -7.24
C GLU A 38 -15.90 6.94 -8.36
N SER A 39 -14.91 7.76 -8.71
CA SER A 39 -15.03 8.72 -9.80
C SER A 39 -15.11 8.09 -11.20
N GLY A 40 -14.93 6.77 -11.32
CA GLY A 40 -14.94 6.04 -12.60
C GLY A 40 -13.70 6.27 -13.47
N LYS A 41 -12.67 6.95 -12.95
CA LYS A 41 -11.42 7.22 -13.69
C LYS A 41 -10.52 5.99 -13.82
N VAL A 42 -10.72 5.01 -12.95
CA VAL A 42 -10.02 3.72 -12.94
C VAL A 42 -11.03 2.60 -12.76
N HIS A 43 -10.72 1.42 -13.27
CA HIS A 43 -11.59 0.24 -13.15
C HIS A 43 -11.29 -0.61 -11.91
N ALA A 44 -10.06 -0.53 -11.39
CA ALA A 44 -9.60 -1.27 -10.24
C ALA A 44 -8.45 -0.53 -9.56
N ILE A 45 -8.22 -0.87 -8.30
CA ILE A 45 -7.12 -0.36 -7.47
C ILE A 45 -6.47 -1.55 -6.74
N GLY A 46 -5.19 -1.44 -6.44
CA GLY A 46 -4.41 -2.50 -5.81
C GLY A 46 -3.20 -1.95 -5.09
N VAL A 47 -2.40 -2.84 -4.53
CA VAL A 47 -1.15 -2.49 -3.84
C VAL A 47 0.04 -3.22 -4.47
N SER A 48 1.24 -2.89 -4.02
CA SER A 48 2.46 -3.57 -4.45
C SER A 48 3.46 -3.62 -3.31
N ASN A 49 4.15 -4.75 -3.19
CA ASN A 49 5.15 -5.03 -2.16
C ASN A 49 4.57 -5.02 -0.72
N PHE A 50 3.33 -5.47 -0.54
CA PHE A 50 2.79 -5.61 0.81
C PHE A 50 3.08 -7.00 1.37
N THR A 51 3.54 -7.04 2.61
CA THR A 51 3.58 -8.29 3.39
C THR A 51 2.19 -8.64 3.90
N LYS A 52 1.98 -9.90 4.30
CA LYS A 52 0.71 -10.38 4.90
C LYS A 52 0.18 -9.47 6.02
N ASP A 53 1.05 -9.07 6.95
CA ASP A 53 0.66 -8.26 8.11
C ASP A 53 0.28 -6.82 7.70
N ARG A 54 1.01 -6.26 6.73
CA ARG A 54 0.67 -4.95 6.14
C ARG A 54 -0.66 -4.98 5.39
N LEU A 55 -0.94 -6.06 4.63
CA LEU A 55 -2.25 -6.26 4.02
C LEU A 55 -3.34 -6.37 5.10
N GLY A 56 -3.13 -7.15 6.16
CA GLY A 56 -4.06 -7.26 7.27
C GLY A 56 -4.38 -5.91 7.92
N ASN A 57 -3.36 -5.11 8.21
CA ASN A 57 -3.52 -3.76 8.75
C ASN A 57 -4.26 -2.83 7.78
N LEU A 58 -3.91 -2.84 6.48
CA LEU A 58 -4.61 -2.05 5.46
C LEU A 58 -6.09 -2.43 5.39
N MET A 59 -6.39 -3.72 5.28
CA MET A 59 -7.73 -4.27 5.17
C MET A 59 -8.63 -3.96 6.38
N SER A 60 -8.04 -3.67 7.54
CA SER A 60 -8.79 -3.23 8.73
C SER A 60 -9.28 -1.78 8.67
N LYS A 61 -8.78 -0.98 7.71
CA LYS A 61 -8.99 0.47 7.62
C LYS A 61 -9.68 0.93 6.33
N VAL A 62 -9.68 0.11 5.28
CA VAL A 62 -10.19 0.46 3.95
C VAL A 62 -11.51 -0.22 3.63
N LYS A 63 -12.27 0.32 2.68
CA LYS A 63 -13.61 -0.18 2.28
C LYS A 63 -13.54 -1.12 1.07
N VAL A 64 -12.64 -0.84 0.14
CA VAL A 64 -12.47 -1.59 -1.11
C VAL A 64 -11.29 -2.54 -0.97
N VAL A 65 -11.55 -3.83 -1.11
CA VAL A 65 -10.50 -4.86 -1.13
C VAL A 65 -9.56 -4.60 -2.32
N PRO A 66 -8.22 -4.57 -2.13
CA PRO A 66 -7.27 -4.48 -3.24
C PRO A 66 -7.51 -5.57 -4.25
N ALA A 67 -7.61 -5.22 -5.53
CA ALA A 67 -7.80 -6.19 -6.60
C ALA A 67 -6.55 -7.04 -6.84
N VAL A 68 -5.37 -6.53 -6.47
CA VAL A 68 -4.07 -7.20 -6.58
C VAL A 68 -3.11 -6.71 -5.49
N ASP A 69 -2.15 -7.57 -5.12
CA ASP A 69 -0.88 -7.17 -4.52
C ASP A 69 0.27 -7.63 -5.43
N GLN A 70 0.89 -6.71 -6.15
CA GLN A 70 1.99 -7.03 -7.06
C GLN A 70 3.31 -7.17 -6.28
N ILE A 71 3.85 -8.38 -6.26
CA ILE A 71 5.06 -8.75 -5.50
C ILE A 71 6.14 -9.38 -6.39
N GLU A 72 7.38 -9.37 -5.91
CA GLU A 72 8.45 -10.20 -6.46
C GLU A 72 8.16 -11.68 -6.14
N ALA A 73 7.98 -12.51 -7.17
CA ALA A 73 7.77 -13.93 -7.00
C ALA A 73 8.44 -14.74 -8.12
N HIS A 74 9.29 -15.69 -7.73
CA HIS A 74 10.05 -16.56 -8.64
C HIS A 74 10.51 -17.83 -7.88
N PRO A 75 11.11 -18.84 -8.54
CA PRO A 75 11.47 -20.10 -7.87
C PRO A 75 12.31 -19.97 -6.59
N TYR A 76 13.16 -18.93 -6.51
CA TYR A 76 13.95 -18.62 -5.31
C TYR A 76 13.22 -17.78 -4.23
N LEU A 77 12.06 -17.20 -4.56
CA LEU A 77 11.25 -16.40 -3.63
C LEU A 77 9.77 -16.61 -3.95
N GLN A 78 9.22 -17.73 -3.52
CA GLN A 78 7.85 -18.14 -3.89
C GLN A 78 6.76 -17.50 -3.02
N GLN A 79 7.09 -17.12 -1.78
CA GLN A 79 6.18 -16.49 -0.83
C GLN A 79 4.81 -17.20 -0.66
N PRO A 80 4.77 -18.52 -0.38
CA PRO A 80 3.53 -19.30 -0.38
C PRO A 80 2.50 -18.82 0.65
N ASP A 81 2.96 -18.39 1.84
CA ASP A 81 2.08 -17.88 2.90
C ASP A 81 1.35 -16.60 2.49
N LEU A 82 2.06 -15.69 1.79
CA LEU A 82 1.48 -14.46 1.26
C LEU A 82 0.49 -14.78 0.13
N SER A 83 0.87 -15.66 -0.80
CA SER A 83 0.01 -16.08 -1.90
C SER A 83 -1.30 -16.71 -1.39
N ASN A 84 -1.21 -17.60 -0.40
CA ASN A 84 -2.38 -18.25 0.19
C ASN A 84 -3.25 -17.25 0.95
N TYR A 85 -2.64 -16.29 1.64
CA TYR A 85 -3.37 -15.22 2.30
C TYR A 85 -4.16 -14.37 1.31
N CYS A 86 -3.53 -13.89 0.22
CA CYS A 86 -4.20 -13.09 -0.81
C CYS A 86 -5.40 -13.84 -1.41
N LYS A 87 -5.21 -15.12 -1.80
CA LYS A 87 -6.31 -15.97 -2.30
C LYS A 87 -7.45 -16.11 -1.31
N SER A 88 -7.15 -16.26 -0.01
CA SER A 88 -8.19 -16.36 1.04
C SER A 88 -9.00 -15.07 1.24
N LYS A 89 -8.46 -13.94 0.78
CA LYS A 89 -9.08 -12.61 0.86
C LYS A 89 -9.64 -12.11 -0.48
N ALA A 90 -9.65 -12.98 -1.51
CA ALA A 90 -10.02 -12.64 -2.88
C ALA A 90 -9.17 -11.51 -3.51
N ILE A 91 -7.87 -11.52 -3.20
CA ILE A 91 -6.80 -10.66 -3.77
C ILE A 91 -5.93 -11.49 -4.71
#